data_AF-A0A921HUF2-F1
#
_entry.id   AF-A0A921HUF2-F1
#
_cell.length_a   1.000
_cell.length_b   1.000
_cell.length_c   1.000
_cell.angle_alpha   90.00
_cell.angle_beta   90.00
_cell.angle_gamma   90.00
#
_symmetry.space_group_name_H-M   'P 1'
#
loop_
_entity.id
_entity.type
_entity.pdbx_description
1 polymer ?
#
loop_
_entity_poly.entity_id
_entity_poly.type
_entity_poly.pdbx_seq_one_letter_code
_entity_poly.pdbx_strand_id
1 'polypeptide(L)'
;MSRQSILSFKYNMAWGFIPVLLSMLLSEVAPLGTAIYTGALLGVALSAYTFLQKGEHLPQILLYGNTAMLVLLSATHLLYAESCLPQWYPFTLEAGTLLLILAFYLNRRALVAHYTSAARGSNRSPAASIEATVVSARIVLLFGALHLLVLLVTRTPFRGESDFLLHHVAPPMVFVLSILFNQLGISYFNRLMKQTVFVPIVNDRGDVTGKALATDALSRRQPYMVPFVRVAVTLNGMLYLCPRSQDTAFEKGKTDLPVEGCLHYGETLKQGICRLVRQILPEVPLQELKFNFKYTLENEVTHRLVYVFTLTLDHESQLGRQAAQSGKLWTIQQIEQNLGQNFFARCFEDEYNRVFSFIDECGGKRTPAPENHG
;
A
#
# COMPACT_ATOMS: atom_id res chain seq x y z
N MET A 1 12.89 6.83 -4.02
CA MET A 1 12.24 5.52 -4.19
C MET A 1 11.39 5.26 -2.95
N SER A 2 10.11 5.63 -2.97
CA SER A 2 9.20 5.23 -1.89
C SER A 2 9.06 3.71 -1.93
N ARG A 3 9.39 3.02 -0.84
CA ARG A 3 9.05 1.60 -0.69
C ARG A 3 7.53 1.50 -0.77
N GLN A 4 7.02 1.02 -1.90
CA GLN A 4 5.68 0.44 -1.94
C GLN A 4 5.62 -0.55 -0.78
N SER A 5 4.57 -0.48 0.05
CA SER A 5 4.41 -1.38 1.20
C SER A 5 4.03 -2.76 0.69
N ILE A 6 5.02 -3.45 0.14
CA ILE A 6 4.94 -4.85 -0.23
C ILE A 6 5.08 -5.62 1.07
N LEU A 7 4.01 -6.26 1.50
CA LEU A 7 4.06 -7.19 2.60
C LEU A 7 4.90 -8.40 2.16
N SER A 8 5.97 -8.65 2.90
CA SER A 8 6.80 -9.83 2.69
C SER A 8 6.03 -11.10 3.08
N PHE A 9 6.41 -12.26 2.51
CA PHE A 9 5.93 -13.57 2.97
C PHE A 9 6.15 -13.80 4.48
N LYS A 10 7.09 -13.07 5.10
CA LYS A 10 7.35 -13.07 6.54
C LYS A 10 6.14 -12.63 7.38
N TYR A 11 5.16 -11.94 6.80
CA TYR A 11 3.90 -11.60 7.47
C TYR A 11 2.92 -12.78 7.54
N ASN A 12 3.18 -13.89 6.85
CA ASN A 12 2.38 -15.09 6.98
C ASN A 12 2.72 -15.81 8.29
N MET A 13 1.99 -15.50 9.36
CA MET A 13 2.22 -16.14 10.67
C MET A 13 1.80 -17.61 10.70
N ALA A 14 1.03 -18.07 9.70
CA ALA A 14 0.62 -19.47 9.61
C ALA A 14 1.79 -20.43 9.31
N TRP A 15 2.97 -19.93 8.90
CA TRP A 15 4.19 -20.74 8.88
C TRP A 15 4.53 -21.35 10.25
N GLY A 16 4.03 -20.76 11.34
CA GLY A 16 4.13 -21.32 12.69
C GLY A 16 3.42 -22.66 12.89
N PHE A 17 2.63 -23.14 11.91
CA PHE A 17 2.00 -24.46 11.93
C PHE A 17 2.88 -25.57 11.35
N ILE A 18 4.00 -25.25 10.69
CA ILE A 18 4.88 -26.27 10.06
C ILE A 18 5.26 -27.40 11.04
N PRO A 19 5.70 -27.13 12.29
CA PRO A 19 6.06 -28.22 13.22
C PRO A 19 4.88 -29.14 13.55
N VAL A 20 3.68 -28.58 13.73
CA VAL A 20 2.46 -29.33 14.02
C VAL A 20 2.06 -30.17 12.82
N LEU A 21 2.07 -29.57 11.62
CA LEU A 21 1.82 -30.25 10.34
C LEU A 21 2.77 -31.42 10.11
N LEU A 22 4.07 -31.22 10.32
CA LEU A 22 5.05 -32.29 10.18
C LEU A 22 4.77 -33.43 11.17
N SER A 23 4.43 -33.08 12.42
CA SER A 23 4.08 -34.06 13.45
C SER A 23 2.85 -34.88 13.04
N MET A 24 1.81 -34.25 12.50
CA MET A 24 0.61 -34.92 12.00
C MET A 24 0.89 -35.85 10.82
N LEU A 25 1.71 -35.41 9.86
CA LEU A 25 2.02 -36.23 8.68
C LEU A 25 2.93 -37.40 9.03
N LEU A 26 3.87 -37.21 9.95
CA LEU A 26 4.76 -38.28 10.39
C LEU A 26 4.03 -39.36 11.20
N SER A 27 2.96 -39.04 11.92
CA SER A 27 2.22 -40.05 12.69
C SER A 27 1.54 -41.11 11.83
N GLU A 28 1.33 -40.84 10.53
CA GLU A 28 0.77 -41.81 9.59
C GLU A 28 1.78 -42.85 9.09
N VAL A 29 3.07 -42.51 9.12
CA VAL A 29 4.15 -43.33 8.51
C VAL A 29 5.18 -43.83 9.51
N ALA A 30 5.23 -43.23 10.70
CA ALA A 30 6.23 -43.50 11.73
C ALA A 30 5.56 -43.77 13.09
N PRO A 31 6.27 -44.41 14.04
CA PRO A 31 5.79 -44.56 15.40
C PRO A 31 5.41 -43.20 16.01
N LEU A 32 4.33 -43.19 16.79
CA LEU A 32 3.77 -41.98 17.39
C LEU A 32 4.81 -41.13 18.14
N GLY A 33 5.68 -41.77 18.93
CA GLY A 33 6.77 -41.08 19.63
C GLY A 33 7.72 -40.36 18.67
N THR A 34 8.11 -40.98 17.56
CA THR A 34 8.96 -40.37 16.54
C THR A 34 8.31 -39.12 15.95
N ALA A 35 7.01 -39.17 15.66
CA ALA A 35 6.26 -38.03 15.14
C ALA A 35 6.26 -36.86 16.15
N ILE A 36 5.88 -37.12 17.41
CA ILE A 36 5.85 -36.13 18.50
C ILE A 36 7.23 -35.47 18.69
N TYR A 37 8.28 -36.27 18.87
CA TYR A 37 9.63 -35.75 19.14
C TYR A 37 10.20 -34.99 17.95
N THR A 38 9.94 -35.44 16.72
CA THR A 38 10.39 -34.75 15.52
C THR A 38 9.68 -33.41 15.35
N GLY A 39 8.37 -33.35 15.57
CA GLY A 39 7.61 -32.11 15.56
C GLY A 39 8.11 -31.11 16.60
N ALA A 40 8.33 -31.55 17.85
CA ALA A 40 8.86 -30.71 18.91
C ALA A 40 10.28 -30.22 18.63
N LEU A 41 11.17 -31.11 18.17
CA LEU A 41 12.54 -30.74 17.81
C LEU A 41 12.56 -29.69 16.69
N LEU A 42 11.76 -29.87 15.64
CA LEU A 42 11.64 -28.88 14.57
C LEU A 42 11.09 -27.55 15.08
N GLY A 43 10.06 -27.58 15.93
CA GLY A 43 9.50 -26.38 16.55
C GLY A 43 10.54 -25.60 17.35
N VAL A 44 11.34 -26.29 18.18
CA VAL A 44 12.43 -25.68 18.96
C VAL A 44 13.51 -25.12 18.04
N ALA A 45 13.92 -25.87 17.01
CA ALA A 45 14.94 -25.42 16.06
C ALA A 45 14.50 -24.17 15.29
N LEU A 46 13.26 -24.13 14.77
CA LEU A 46 12.71 -22.96 14.08
C LEU A 46 12.50 -21.78 15.03
N SER A 47 12.00 -22.03 16.24
CA SER A 47 11.83 -21.00 17.26
C SER A 47 13.18 -20.36 17.63
N ALA A 48 14.20 -21.18 17.90
CA ALA A 48 15.55 -20.72 18.18
C ALA A 48 16.14 -19.95 17.00
N TYR A 49 16.00 -20.47 15.77
CA TYR A 49 16.46 -19.79 14.55
C TYR A 49 15.84 -18.39 14.40
N THR A 50 14.51 -18.28 14.54
CA THR A 50 13.81 -16.98 14.44
C THR A 50 14.15 -16.04 15.59
N PHE A 51 14.43 -16.56 16.79
CA PHE A 51 14.80 -15.76 17.95
C PHE A 51 16.24 -15.23 17.87
N LEU A 52 17.17 -16.04 17.36
CA LEU A 52 18.61 -15.73 17.26
C LEU A 52 18.95 -14.84 16.06
N GLN A 53 18.07 -14.73 15.06
CA GLN A 53 18.27 -13.79 13.96
C GLN A 53 18.31 -12.34 14.46
N LYS A 54 19.47 -11.70 14.32
CA LYS A 54 19.65 -10.26 14.57
C LYS A 54 19.03 -9.46 13.42
N GLY A 55 18.01 -8.65 13.71
CA GLY A 55 17.36 -7.74 12.75
C GLY A 55 15.92 -7.36 13.11
N GLU A 56 15.27 -6.57 12.26
CA GLU A 56 13.84 -6.24 12.33
C GLU A 56 12.97 -7.45 11.91
N HIS A 57 13.06 -8.56 12.63
CA HIS A 57 12.22 -9.73 12.37
C HIS A 57 10.92 -9.67 13.17
N LEU A 58 9.82 -10.00 12.50
CA LEU A 58 8.50 -10.07 13.09
C LEU A 58 8.45 -11.29 14.02
N PRO A 59 8.23 -11.15 15.34
CA PRO A 59 8.22 -12.30 16.25
C PRO A 59 7.12 -13.29 15.86
N GLN A 60 7.44 -14.57 15.63
CA GLN A 60 6.46 -15.56 15.17
C GLN A 60 5.67 -16.15 16.35
N ILE A 61 4.65 -15.43 16.82
CA ILE A 61 3.88 -15.78 18.02
C ILE A 61 3.24 -17.18 17.91
N LEU A 62 2.66 -17.52 16.75
CA LEU A 62 2.05 -18.84 16.52
C LEU A 62 3.09 -19.96 16.59
N LEU A 63 4.28 -19.75 16.01
CA LEU A 63 5.35 -20.74 16.06
C LEU A 63 5.77 -21.03 17.50
N TYR A 64 5.96 -19.98 18.31
CA TYR A 64 6.37 -20.14 19.71
C TYR A 64 5.31 -20.86 20.54
N GLY A 65 4.03 -20.49 20.35
CA GLY A 65 2.93 -21.15 21.03
C GLY A 65 2.82 -22.64 20.69
N ASN A 66 2.86 -22.97 19.39
CA ASN A 66 2.78 -24.35 18.93
C ASN A 66 4.01 -25.17 19.35
N THR A 67 5.19 -24.55 19.37
CA THR A 67 6.41 -25.19 19.89
C THR A 67 6.26 -25.53 21.37
N ALA A 68 5.76 -24.61 22.18
CA ALA A 68 5.51 -24.86 23.60
C ALA A 68 4.50 -26.01 23.80
N MET A 69 3.43 -26.05 22.99
CA MET A 69 2.45 -27.13 23.01
C MET A 69 3.09 -28.49 22.66
N LEU A 70 3.90 -28.57 21.59
CA LEU A 70 4.56 -29.81 21.16
C LEU A 70 5.62 -30.28 22.16
N VAL A 71 6.37 -29.36 22.78
CA VAL A 71 7.33 -29.70 23.84
C VAL A 71 6.60 -30.25 25.07
N LEU A 72 5.49 -29.63 25.47
CA LEU A 72 4.66 -30.12 26.56
C LEU A 72 4.13 -31.53 26.25
N LEU A 73 3.61 -31.73 25.03
CA LEU A 73 3.13 -33.03 24.56
C LEU A 73 4.24 -34.10 24.53
N SER A 74 5.45 -33.71 24.14
CA SER A 74 6.63 -34.59 24.16
C SER A 74 7.01 -35.01 25.57
N ALA A 75 6.99 -34.06 26.52
CA ALA A 75 7.27 -34.34 27.92
C ALA A 75 6.20 -35.24 28.54
N THR A 76 4.91 -35.00 28.25
CA THR A 76 3.83 -35.86 28.75
C THR A 76 3.91 -37.27 28.17
N HIS A 77 4.22 -37.43 26.89
CA HIS A 77 4.42 -38.74 26.27
C HIS A 77 5.61 -39.49 26.88
N LEU A 78 6.70 -38.79 27.22
CA LEU A 78 7.87 -39.39 27.86
C LEU A 78 7.56 -39.88 29.29
N LEU A 79 6.77 -39.11 30.05
CA LEU A 79 6.43 -39.44 31.44
C LEU A 79 5.28 -40.45 31.55
N TYR A 80 4.36 -40.44 30.59
CA TYR A 80 3.14 -41.26 30.60
C TYR A 80 2.90 -41.85 29.20
N ALA A 81 3.63 -42.93 28.88
CA ALA A 81 3.67 -43.55 27.55
C ALA A 81 2.30 -44.01 27.00
N GLU A 82 1.29 -44.22 27.86
CA GLU A 82 -0.06 -44.67 27.47
C GLU A 82 -1.06 -43.52 27.23
N SER A 83 -0.66 -42.25 27.38
CA SER A 83 -1.61 -41.12 27.40
C SER A 83 -2.19 -40.74 26.04
N CYS A 84 -1.57 -41.16 24.93
CA CYS A 84 -1.96 -40.74 23.59
C CYS A 84 -2.29 -41.94 22.71
N LEU A 85 -3.56 -42.01 22.29
CA LEU A 85 -4.02 -42.99 21.31
C LEU A 85 -3.58 -42.54 19.90
N PRO A 86 -2.81 -43.36 19.16
CA PRO A 86 -2.33 -43.00 17.82
C PRO A 86 -3.45 -42.59 16.86
N GLN A 87 -4.63 -43.22 16.97
CA GLN A 87 -5.79 -42.97 16.12
C GLN A 87 -6.33 -41.53 16.21
N TRP A 88 -6.20 -40.88 17.36
CA TRP A 88 -6.74 -39.54 17.59
C TRP A 88 -5.67 -38.45 17.53
N TYR A 89 -4.44 -38.80 17.14
CA TYR A 89 -3.32 -37.89 17.26
C TYR A 89 -3.43 -36.63 16.37
N PRO A 90 -3.74 -36.71 15.06
CA PRO A 90 -3.91 -35.51 14.25
C PRO A 90 -5.05 -34.62 14.76
N PHE A 91 -6.16 -35.21 15.17
CA PHE A 91 -7.28 -34.49 15.78
C PHE A 91 -6.89 -33.80 17.10
N THR A 92 -6.19 -34.47 18.01
CA THR A 92 -5.77 -33.88 19.29
C THR A 92 -4.82 -32.70 19.09
N LEU A 93 -3.90 -32.79 18.12
CA LEU A 93 -3.03 -31.68 17.74
C LEU A 93 -3.82 -30.50 17.14
N GLU A 94 -4.83 -30.77 16.31
CA GLU A 94 -5.71 -29.72 15.79
C GLU A 94 -6.46 -29.03 16.93
N ALA A 95 -7.16 -29.79 17.77
CA ALA A 95 -7.95 -29.26 18.88
C ALA A 95 -7.08 -28.46 19.86
N GLY A 96 -5.89 -28.98 20.22
CA GLY A 96 -4.93 -28.29 21.08
C GLY A 96 -4.44 -26.98 20.47
N THR A 97 -4.11 -26.99 19.18
CA THR A 97 -3.67 -25.79 18.45
C THR A 97 -4.80 -24.76 18.38
N LEU A 98 -6.03 -25.18 18.05
CA LEU A 98 -7.19 -24.28 18.00
C LEU A 98 -7.50 -23.67 19.36
N LEU A 99 -7.40 -24.44 20.45
CA LEU A 99 -7.61 -23.94 21.81
C LEU A 99 -6.55 -22.91 22.20
N LEU A 100 -5.28 -23.17 21.89
CA LEU A 100 -4.19 -22.22 22.10
C LEU A 100 -4.42 -20.91 21.35
N ILE A 101 -4.83 -21.00 20.08
CA ILE A 101 -5.09 -19.83 19.23
C ILE A 101 -6.32 -19.07 19.70
N LEU A 102 -7.37 -19.77 20.13
CA LEU A 102 -8.56 -19.17 20.70
C LEU A 102 -8.23 -18.41 21.99
N ALA A 103 -7.43 -19.01 22.88
CA ALA A 103 -6.95 -18.37 24.10
C ALA A 103 -6.15 -17.09 23.79
N PHE A 104 -5.27 -17.13 22.79
CA PHE A 104 -4.56 -15.95 22.31
C PHE A 104 -5.54 -14.88 21.76
N TYR A 105 -6.50 -15.30 20.93
CA TYR A 105 -7.45 -14.40 20.26
C TYR A 105 -8.38 -13.68 21.25
N LEU A 106 -8.86 -14.37 22.27
CA LEU A 106 -9.69 -13.81 23.34
C LEU A 106 -8.90 -12.82 24.19
N ASN A 107 -7.64 -13.13 24.52
CA ASN A 107 -6.77 -12.30 25.34
C ASN A 107 -5.97 -11.24 24.56
N ARG A 108 -6.23 -11.07 23.26
CA ARG A 108 -5.43 -10.22 22.37
C ARG A 108 -5.25 -8.79 22.87
N ARG A 109 -6.26 -8.20 23.53
CA ARG A 109 -6.17 -6.81 24.04
C ARG A 109 -5.13 -6.70 25.17
N ALA A 110 -5.16 -7.62 26.12
CA ALA A 110 -4.21 -7.68 27.23
C ALA A 110 -2.79 -7.99 26.72
N LEU A 111 -2.68 -8.92 25.76
CA LEU A 111 -1.40 -9.26 25.14
C LEU A 111 -0.80 -8.08 24.37
N VAL A 112 -1.59 -7.35 23.58
CA VAL A 112 -1.13 -6.12 22.90
C VAL A 112 -0.61 -5.11 23.92
N ALA A 113 -1.34 -4.86 25.01
CA ALA A 113 -0.90 -3.93 26.05
C ALA A 113 0.41 -4.37 26.72
N HIS A 114 0.57 -5.68 26.99
CA HIS A 114 1.77 -6.22 27.60
C HIS A 114 2.99 -6.19 26.67
N TYR A 115 2.82 -6.59 25.40
CA TYR A 115 3.92 -6.57 24.43
C TYR A 115 4.32 -5.16 24.01
N THR A 116 3.37 -4.21 23.95
CA THR A 116 3.67 -2.80 23.66
C THR A 116 4.40 -2.12 24.81
N SER A 117 4.09 -2.47 26.07
CA SER A 117 4.82 -1.94 27.22
C SER A 117 6.22 -2.56 27.36
N ALA A 118 6.35 -3.88 27.14
CA ALA A 118 7.63 -4.59 27.17
C ALA A 118 8.58 -4.19 26.02
N ALA A 119 8.04 -3.72 24.89
CA ALA A 119 8.82 -3.27 23.74
C ALA A 119 9.25 -1.80 23.79
N ARG A 120 8.93 -1.05 24.85
CA ARG A 120 9.45 0.32 25.07
C ARG A 120 10.98 0.27 25.21
N GLY A 121 11.69 0.43 24.10
CA GLY A 121 13.17 0.42 24.02
C GLY A 121 13.77 -0.60 23.05
N SER A 122 12.96 -1.39 22.35
CA SER A 122 13.43 -2.39 21.36
C SER A 122 13.04 -1.98 19.93
N ASN A 123 13.95 -2.18 18.97
CA ASN A 123 13.73 -1.89 17.53
C ASN A 123 12.76 -2.87 16.83
N ARG A 124 12.02 -3.68 17.60
CA ARG A 124 11.05 -4.67 17.10
C ARG A 124 9.66 -4.03 17.11
N SER A 125 8.90 -4.11 16.02
CA SER A 125 7.51 -3.65 15.94
C SER A 125 6.53 -4.76 16.38
N PRO A 126 6.15 -4.87 17.66
CA PRO A 126 5.34 -5.99 18.14
C PRO A 126 3.90 -5.89 17.64
N ALA A 127 3.41 -4.66 17.43
CA ALA A 127 2.07 -4.38 16.94
C ALA A 127 1.80 -5.04 15.57
N ALA A 128 2.71 -4.88 14.61
CA ALA A 128 2.56 -5.48 13.28
C ALA A 128 2.56 -7.01 13.33
N SER A 129 3.31 -7.62 14.26
CA SER A 129 3.31 -9.06 14.45
C SER A 129 1.98 -9.56 15.00
N ILE A 130 1.46 -8.85 16.00
CA ILE A 130 0.20 -9.22 16.64
C ILE A 130 -0.95 -9.06 15.64
N GLU A 131 -0.97 -8.00 14.85
CA GLU A 131 -1.96 -7.82 13.79
C GLU A 131 -1.92 -8.97 12.77
N ALA A 132 -0.72 -9.31 12.26
CA ALA A 132 -0.53 -10.43 11.34
C ALA A 132 -0.95 -11.78 11.97
N THR A 133 -0.66 -11.96 13.26
CA THR A 133 -1.05 -13.14 14.04
C THR A 133 -2.57 -13.23 14.19
N VAL A 134 -3.24 -12.11 14.49
CA VAL A 134 -4.71 -12.05 14.62
C VAL A 134 -5.38 -12.36 13.27
N VAL A 135 -4.85 -11.88 12.16
CA VAL A 135 -5.35 -12.22 10.82
C VAL A 135 -5.22 -13.72 10.56
N SER A 136 -4.04 -14.29 10.82
CA SER A 136 -3.79 -15.72 10.62
C SER A 136 -4.66 -16.59 11.54
N ALA A 137 -4.85 -16.16 12.80
CA ALA A 137 -5.68 -16.82 13.81
C ALA A 137 -7.15 -16.91 13.37
N ARG A 138 -7.72 -15.85 12.76
CA ARG A 138 -9.11 -15.87 12.27
C ARG A 138 -9.32 -16.93 11.20
N ILE A 139 -8.37 -17.06 10.27
CA ILE A 139 -8.47 -18.00 9.15
C ILE A 139 -8.45 -19.45 9.66
N VAL A 140 -7.49 -19.79 10.52
CA VAL A 140 -7.38 -21.15 11.07
C VAL A 140 -8.52 -21.48 12.03
N LEU A 141 -9.00 -20.52 12.84
CA LEU A 141 -10.18 -20.73 13.68
C LEU A 141 -11.43 -20.96 12.84
N LEU A 142 -11.56 -20.31 11.68
CA LEU A 142 -12.69 -20.52 10.77
C LEU A 142 -12.65 -21.91 10.14
N PHE A 143 -11.51 -22.33 9.58
CA PHE A 143 -11.39 -23.67 8.99
C PHE A 143 -11.49 -24.78 10.05
N GLY A 144 -10.88 -24.59 11.22
CA GLY A 144 -10.99 -25.53 12.33
C GLY A 144 -12.41 -25.60 12.90
N ALA A 145 -13.11 -24.47 13.06
CA ALA A 145 -14.50 -24.48 13.48
C ALA A 145 -15.42 -25.18 12.47
N LEU A 146 -15.16 -25.00 11.16
CA LEU A 146 -15.87 -25.74 10.12
C LEU A 146 -15.62 -27.24 10.23
N HIS A 147 -14.37 -27.66 10.41
CA HIS A 147 -14.04 -29.08 10.59
C HIS A 147 -14.70 -29.68 11.84
N LEU A 148 -14.62 -28.99 12.98
CA LEU A 148 -15.29 -29.39 14.23
C LEU A 148 -16.82 -29.43 14.08
N LEU A 149 -17.41 -28.51 13.31
CA LEU A 149 -18.84 -28.52 13.01
C LEU A 149 -19.21 -29.75 12.17
N VAL A 150 -18.42 -30.09 11.15
CA VAL A 150 -18.62 -31.31 10.36
C VAL A 150 -18.59 -32.53 11.28
N LEU A 151 -17.56 -32.68 12.10
CA LEU A 151 -17.44 -33.73 13.12
C LEU A 151 -18.67 -33.79 14.05
N LEU A 152 -19.17 -32.63 14.49
CA LEU A 152 -20.33 -32.53 15.38
C LEU A 152 -21.65 -32.91 14.70
N VAL A 153 -21.81 -32.63 13.40
CA VAL A 153 -23.03 -32.95 12.63
C VAL A 153 -23.03 -34.41 12.19
N THR A 154 -21.86 -34.96 11.86
CA THR A 154 -21.67 -36.35 11.44
C THR A 154 -21.75 -37.34 12.62
N ARG A 155 -22.60 -37.11 13.65
CA ARG A 155 -22.73 -37.90 14.92
C ARG A 155 -22.97 -39.42 14.78
N THR A 156 -22.89 -39.98 13.59
CA THR A 156 -23.04 -41.40 13.27
C THR A 156 -21.66 -42.01 12.98
N PRO A 157 -21.43 -43.30 13.29
CA PRO A 157 -20.16 -43.93 12.99
C PRO A 157 -20.10 -44.11 11.48
N PHE A 158 -19.53 -43.13 10.79
CA PHE A 158 -19.03 -43.32 9.45
C PHE A 158 -18.04 -44.48 9.54
N ARG A 159 -18.44 -45.69 9.12
CA ARG A 159 -17.55 -46.85 9.08
C ARG A 159 -16.85 -46.86 7.73
N GLY A 160 -15.52 -46.92 7.74
CA GLY A 160 -14.70 -47.02 6.52
C GLY A 160 -13.99 -45.70 6.17
N GLU A 161 -13.93 -45.38 4.88
CA GLU A 161 -13.07 -44.32 4.33
C GLU A 161 -13.34 -42.91 4.87
N SER A 162 -14.59 -42.60 5.20
CA SER A 162 -15.01 -41.31 5.74
C SER A 162 -14.48 -41.03 7.15
N ASP A 163 -14.27 -42.06 7.98
CA ASP A 163 -13.66 -41.90 9.31
C ASP A 163 -12.19 -41.53 9.21
N PHE A 164 -11.49 -42.21 8.29
CA PHE A 164 -10.10 -41.95 7.98
C PHE A 164 -9.91 -40.52 7.43
N LEU A 165 -10.76 -40.12 6.47
CA LEU A 165 -10.71 -38.76 5.91
C LEU A 165 -10.93 -37.69 6.99
N LEU A 166 -11.85 -37.91 7.93
CA LEU A 166 -12.22 -36.91 8.91
C LEU A 166 -11.21 -36.81 10.07
N HIS A 167 -10.61 -37.91 10.50
CA HIS A 167 -9.69 -37.91 11.65
C HIS A 167 -8.20 -37.84 11.28
N HIS A 168 -7.82 -38.25 10.06
CA HIS A 168 -6.42 -38.29 9.62
C HIS A 168 -6.11 -37.27 8.52
N VAL A 169 -7.04 -37.04 7.58
CA VAL A 169 -6.79 -36.14 6.42
C VAL A 169 -7.26 -34.71 6.69
N ALA A 170 -8.44 -34.52 7.28
CA ALA A 170 -9.00 -33.20 7.51
C ALA A 170 -8.16 -32.32 8.48
N PRO A 171 -7.60 -32.84 9.59
CA PRO A 171 -6.77 -32.04 10.49
C PRO A 171 -5.55 -31.38 9.82
N PRO A 172 -4.65 -32.09 9.11
CA PRO A 172 -3.56 -31.44 8.40
C PRO A 172 -4.07 -30.53 7.28
N MET A 173 -5.18 -30.86 6.62
CA MET A 173 -5.78 -30.01 5.59
C MET A 173 -6.23 -28.64 6.13
N VAL A 174 -6.76 -28.56 7.37
CA VAL A 174 -7.11 -27.27 8.00
C VAL A 174 -5.90 -26.32 8.06
N PHE A 175 -4.73 -26.84 8.45
CA PHE A 175 -3.52 -26.02 8.54
C PHE A 175 -2.91 -25.71 7.16
N VAL A 176 -2.89 -26.67 6.23
CA VAL A 176 -2.42 -26.43 4.84
C VAL A 176 -3.26 -25.35 4.18
N LEU A 177 -4.59 -25.46 4.22
CA LEU A 177 -5.50 -24.46 3.67
C LEU A 177 -5.34 -23.11 4.37
N SER A 178 -5.10 -23.08 5.67
CA SER A 178 -4.82 -21.85 6.42
C SER A 178 -3.53 -21.15 5.95
N ILE A 179 -2.46 -21.91 5.69
CA ILE A 179 -1.18 -21.36 5.19
C ILE A 179 -1.37 -20.78 3.78
N LEU A 180 -2.02 -21.54 2.89
CA LEU A 180 -2.28 -21.13 1.51
C LEU A 180 -3.18 -19.89 1.45
N PHE A 181 -4.27 -19.86 2.21
CA PHE A 181 -5.20 -18.73 2.22
C PHE A 181 -4.56 -17.45 2.78
N ASN A 182 -3.74 -17.57 3.83
CA ASN A 182 -2.93 -16.42 4.32
C ASN A 182 -1.97 -15.91 3.24
N GLN A 183 -1.31 -16.82 2.51
CA GLN A 183 -0.38 -16.44 1.43
C GLN A 183 -1.11 -15.77 0.26
N LEU A 184 -2.30 -16.28 -0.10
CA LEU A 184 -3.17 -15.66 -1.10
C LEU A 184 -3.63 -14.26 -0.67
N GLY A 185 -3.98 -14.08 0.62
CA GLY A 185 -4.34 -12.78 1.18
C GLY A 185 -3.21 -11.76 1.06
N ILE A 186 -1.97 -12.15 1.37
CA ILE A 186 -0.78 -11.28 1.23
C ILE A 186 -0.52 -10.97 -0.25
N SER A 187 -0.64 -11.97 -1.14
CA SER A 187 -0.47 -11.78 -2.58
C SER A 187 -1.51 -10.82 -3.16
N TYR A 188 -2.78 -11.00 -2.78
CA TYR A 188 -3.89 -10.14 -3.17
C TYR A 188 -3.68 -8.70 -2.65
N PHE A 189 -3.31 -8.54 -1.39
CA PHE A 189 -2.97 -7.23 -0.82
C PHE A 189 -1.84 -6.57 -1.62
N ASN A 190 -0.75 -7.29 -1.89
CA ASN A 190 0.37 -6.74 -2.68
C ASN A 190 -0.05 -6.36 -4.10
N ARG A 191 -0.95 -7.12 -4.74
CA ARG A 191 -1.51 -6.78 -6.06
C ARG A 191 -2.37 -5.52 -5.99
N LEU A 192 -3.23 -5.41 -4.98
CA LEU A 192 -4.04 -4.22 -4.75
C LEU A 192 -3.16 -2.99 -4.50
N MET A 193 -2.14 -3.12 -3.65
CA MET A 193 -1.21 -2.04 -3.32
C MET A 193 -0.38 -1.56 -4.51
N LYS A 194 -0.12 -2.43 -5.51
CA LYS A 194 0.52 -2.01 -6.77
C LYS A 194 -0.36 -1.07 -7.61
N GLN A 195 -1.68 -1.20 -7.49
CA GLN A 195 -2.64 -0.39 -8.24
C GLN A 195 -3.08 0.86 -7.47
N THR A 196 -2.85 0.92 -6.14
CA THR A 196 -3.14 2.10 -5.33
C THR A 196 -2.06 3.16 -5.48
N VAL A 197 -2.44 4.36 -5.94
CA VAL A 197 -1.57 5.52 -6.01
C VAL A 197 -1.68 6.33 -4.72
N PHE A 198 -0.54 6.68 -4.12
CA PHE A 198 -0.48 7.55 -2.96
C PHE A 198 0.00 8.94 -3.35
N VAL A 199 -0.55 9.97 -2.70
CA VAL A 199 -0.07 11.36 -2.77
C VAL A 199 0.63 11.73 -1.46
N PRO A 200 1.66 12.61 -1.50
CA PRO A 200 2.27 13.12 -0.28
C PRO A 200 1.33 14.06 0.46
N ILE A 201 1.42 14.04 1.79
CA ILE A 201 0.91 15.10 2.65
C ILE A 201 2.07 16.01 3.00
N VAL A 202 1.90 17.32 2.84
CA VAL A 202 2.96 18.31 3.04
C VAL A 202 2.56 19.38 4.06
N ASN A 203 3.56 20.00 4.67
CA ASN A 203 3.40 21.25 5.43
C ASN A 203 3.50 22.48 4.51
N ASP A 204 3.37 23.69 5.07
CA ASP A 204 3.46 24.97 4.34
C ASP A 204 4.80 25.22 3.64
N ARG A 205 5.87 24.56 4.12
CA ARG A 205 7.20 24.62 3.48
C ARG A 205 7.28 23.70 2.26
N GLY A 206 6.43 22.68 2.18
CA GLY A 206 6.47 21.62 1.19
C GLY A 206 7.19 20.36 1.67
N ASP A 207 7.51 20.27 2.96
CA ASP A 207 8.13 19.07 3.54
C ASP A 207 7.07 17.99 3.72
N VAL A 208 7.44 16.75 3.37
CA VAL A 208 6.53 15.61 3.43
C VAL A 208 6.34 15.16 4.89
N THR A 209 5.11 15.26 5.40
CA THR A 209 4.71 14.85 6.75
C THR A 209 3.96 13.52 6.76
N GLY A 210 3.46 13.07 5.61
CA GLY A 210 2.69 11.83 5.51
C GLY A 210 2.34 11.42 4.08
N LYS A 211 1.39 10.50 3.94
CA LYS A 211 0.84 10.03 2.66
C LYS A 211 -0.66 9.77 2.76
N ALA A 212 -1.39 10.01 1.68
CA ALA A 212 -2.81 9.72 1.55
C ALA A 212 -3.08 8.95 0.26
N LEU A 213 -4.19 8.22 0.20
CA LEU A 213 -4.64 7.56 -1.02
C LEU A 213 -5.10 8.64 -2.03
N ALA A 214 -4.67 8.54 -3.29
CA ALA A 214 -4.97 9.56 -4.30
C ALA A 214 -6.48 9.74 -4.53
N THR A 215 -7.25 8.65 -4.50
CA THR A 215 -8.71 8.68 -4.65
C THR A 215 -9.38 9.47 -3.53
N ASP A 216 -8.91 9.30 -2.29
CA ASP A 216 -9.46 10.00 -1.15
C ASP A 216 -9.05 11.47 -1.20
N ALA A 217 -7.77 11.73 -1.46
CA ALA A 217 -7.21 13.07 -1.52
C ALA A 217 -7.83 13.96 -2.61
N LEU A 218 -8.27 13.36 -3.72
CA LEU A 218 -8.84 14.08 -4.87
C LEU A 218 -10.37 14.16 -4.88
N SER A 219 -11.07 13.29 -4.13
CA SER A 219 -12.54 13.21 -4.17
C SER A 219 -13.24 14.29 -3.35
N ARG A 220 -12.61 14.80 -2.28
CA ARG A 220 -13.19 15.80 -1.39
C ARG A 220 -12.12 16.67 -0.74
N ARG A 221 -12.53 17.80 -0.14
CA ARG A 221 -11.64 18.63 0.68
C ARG A 221 -11.09 17.81 1.83
N GLN A 222 -9.76 17.83 1.96
CA GLN A 222 -9.04 17.15 3.03
C GLN A 222 -8.57 18.16 4.08
N PRO A 223 -8.45 17.75 5.36
CA PRO A 223 -7.90 18.59 6.42
C PRO A 223 -6.38 18.80 6.28
N TYR A 224 -5.74 18.08 5.35
CA TYR A 224 -4.32 18.10 5.11
C TYR A 224 -4.02 18.61 3.69
N MET A 225 -2.82 19.15 3.51
CA MET A 225 -2.41 19.75 2.25
C MET A 225 -1.69 18.75 1.35
N VAL A 226 -2.05 18.76 0.06
CA VAL A 226 -1.47 17.90 -0.97
C VAL A 226 -0.72 18.76 -1.99
N PRO A 227 0.51 18.40 -2.39
CA PRO A 227 1.24 19.15 -3.39
C PRO A 227 0.62 18.94 -4.78
N PHE A 228 0.45 20.05 -5.50
CA PHE A 228 -0.17 20.10 -6.81
C PHE A 228 0.71 20.91 -7.75
N VAL A 229 0.90 20.43 -8.97
CA VAL A 229 1.75 21.07 -9.98
C VAL A 229 0.85 21.62 -11.08
N ARG A 230 1.17 22.83 -11.54
CA ARG A 230 0.60 23.46 -12.72
C ARG A 230 1.75 23.95 -13.62
N VAL A 231 1.68 23.70 -14.92
CA VAL A 231 2.70 24.15 -15.87
C VAL A 231 2.05 24.97 -16.99
N ALA A 232 2.45 26.24 -17.06
CA ALA A 232 2.15 27.13 -18.16
C ALA A 232 3.05 26.79 -19.34
N VAL A 233 2.46 26.67 -20.54
CA VAL A 233 3.21 26.34 -21.76
C VAL A 233 3.18 27.53 -22.69
N THR A 234 4.34 28.05 -23.05
CA THR A 234 4.48 29.26 -23.85
C THR A 234 5.14 28.97 -25.19
N LEU A 235 4.72 29.66 -26.23
CA LEU A 235 5.33 29.61 -27.57
C LEU A 235 5.27 31.01 -28.16
N ASN A 236 6.42 31.60 -28.49
CA ASN A 236 6.53 32.94 -29.09
C ASN A 236 5.74 34.03 -28.35
N GLY A 237 5.78 34.03 -27.02
CA GLY A 237 5.05 35.00 -26.18
C GLY A 237 3.53 34.76 -26.07
N MET A 238 3.00 33.71 -26.71
CA MET A 238 1.63 33.25 -26.54
C MET A 238 1.56 32.14 -25.49
N LEU A 239 0.41 32.03 -24.83
CA LEU A 239 0.15 31.00 -23.84
C LEU A 239 -0.76 29.91 -24.44
N TYR A 240 -0.35 28.66 -24.34
CA TYR A 240 -1.18 27.54 -24.74
C TYR A 240 -2.16 27.20 -23.62
N LEU A 241 -3.47 27.27 -23.92
CA LEU A 241 -4.55 27.00 -22.98
C LEU A 241 -5.51 25.95 -23.57
N CYS A 242 -6.09 25.11 -22.72
CA CYS A 242 -7.08 24.12 -23.14
C CYS A 242 -8.27 24.03 -22.17
N PRO A 243 -9.46 23.59 -22.64
CA PRO A 243 -10.58 23.31 -21.76
C PRO A 243 -10.24 22.20 -20.77
N ARG A 244 -10.62 22.37 -19.50
CA ARG A 244 -10.50 21.35 -18.46
C ARG A 244 -11.38 20.15 -18.82
N SER A 245 -10.87 18.94 -18.56
CA SER A 245 -11.62 17.70 -18.81
C SER A 245 -12.98 17.70 -18.10
N GLN A 246 -13.98 17.10 -18.74
CA GLN A 246 -15.33 16.90 -18.21
C GLN A 246 -15.35 15.99 -16.97
N ASP A 247 -14.30 15.19 -16.77
CA ASP A 247 -14.14 14.28 -15.64
C ASP A 247 -13.55 14.97 -14.39
N THR A 248 -13.09 16.22 -14.50
CA THR A 248 -12.51 16.95 -13.36
C THR A 248 -13.58 17.36 -12.35
N ALA A 249 -13.32 17.23 -11.05
CA ALA A 249 -14.29 17.63 -10.02
C ALA A 249 -14.50 19.16 -9.93
N PHE A 250 -13.61 19.97 -10.51
CA PHE A 250 -13.53 21.42 -10.32
C PHE A 250 -13.52 22.16 -11.67
N GLU A 251 -14.44 23.12 -11.83
CA GLU A 251 -14.53 24.05 -12.97
C GLU A 251 -14.48 23.38 -14.35
N LYS A 252 -15.30 22.34 -14.54
CA LYS A 252 -15.41 21.55 -15.78
C LYS A 252 -15.62 22.43 -17.01
N GLY A 253 -14.88 22.14 -18.08
CA GLY A 253 -15.02 22.81 -19.37
C GLY A 253 -14.49 24.25 -19.44
N LYS A 254 -14.11 24.87 -18.32
CA LYS A 254 -13.43 26.18 -18.35
C LYS A 254 -12.03 26.05 -18.94
N THR A 255 -11.56 27.13 -19.56
CA THR A 255 -10.22 27.16 -20.17
C THR A 255 -9.16 27.39 -19.09
N ASP A 256 -8.09 26.59 -19.10
CA ASP A 256 -7.02 26.62 -18.10
C ASP A 256 -5.66 26.21 -18.70
N LEU A 257 -4.61 26.24 -17.87
CA LEU A 257 -3.29 25.71 -18.16
C LEU A 257 -3.35 24.22 -18.54
N PRO A 258 -2.50 23.79 -19.47
CA PRO A 258 -2.60 22.46 -20.07
C PRO A 258 -2.22 21.36 -19.10
N VAL A 259 -1.16 21.56 -18.32
CA VAL A 259 -0.60 20.52 -17.45
C VAL A 259 -0.94 20.84 -16.01
N GLU A 260 -1.73 19.97 -15.39
CA GLU A 260 -2.02 20.04 -13.96
C GLU A 260 -2.07 18.64 -13.33
N GLY A 261 -1.68 18.53 -12.05
CA GLY A 261 -1.86 17.29 -11.32
C GLY A 261 -1.11 17.18 -10.00
N CYS A 262 -1.47 16.17 -9.20
CA CYS A 262 -0.77 15.85 -7.97
C CYS A 262 0.57 15.16 -8.22
N LEU A 263 1.50 15.35 -7.28
CA LEU A 263 2.69 14.51 -7.15
C LEU A 263 2.32 13.17 -6.53
N HIS A 264 3.02 12.09 -6.92
CA HIS A 264 2.91 10.82 -6.22
C HIS A 264 3.90 10.75 -5.05
N TYR A 265 3.53 10.00 -4.02
CA TYR A 265 4.37 9.81 -2.85
C TYR A 265 5.70 9.16 -3.22
N GLY A 266 6.80 9.87 -2.94
CA GLY A 266 8.17 9.44 -3.21
C GLY A 266 8.73 9.84 -4.57
N GLU A 267 7.95 10.53 -5.41
CA GLU A 267 8.49 11.28 -6.55
C GLU A 267 9.22 12.53 -6.04
N THR A 268 10.32 12.89 -6.69
CA THR A 268 10.82 14.27 -6.60
C THR A 268 9.93 15.20 -7.42
N LEU A 269 9.97 16.50 -7.10
CA LEU A 269 9.22 17.51 -7.86
C LEU A 269 9.52 17.43 -9.37
N LYS A 270 10.80 17.26 -9.74
CA LYS A 270 11.22 17.04 -11.13
C LYS A 270 10.57 15.80 -11.74
N GLN A 271 10.59 14.66 -11.05
CA GLN A 271 10.00 13.41 -11.57
C GLN A 271 8.50 13.53 -11.79
N GLY A 272 7.77 14.12 -10.85
CA GLY A 272 6.33 14.34 -10.98
C GLY A 272 5.99 15.28 -12.12
N ILE A 273 6.72 16.39 -12.29
CA ILE A 273 6.51 17.29 -13.42
C ILE A 273 6.83 16.59 -14.75
N CYS A 274 7.92 15.82 -14.81
CA CYS A 274 8.24 15.03 -16.01
C CYS A 274 7.08 14.10 -16.41
N ARG A 275 6.48 13.42 -15.43
CA ARG A 275 5.34 12.53 -15.65
C ARG A 275 4.12 13.31 -16.17
N LEU A 276 3.78 14.43 -15.54
CA LEU A 276 2.62 15.25 -15.89
C LEU A 276 2.77 15.88 -17.28
N VAL A 277 3.93 16.47 -17.58
CA VAL A 277 4.19 17.06 -18.90
C VAL A 277 4.13 16.00 -20.00
N ARG A 278 4.77 14.84 -19.81
CA ARG A 278 4.77 13.77 -20.83
C ARG A 278 3.39 13.19 -21.17
N GLN A 279 2.41 13.33 -20.28
CA GLN A 279 1.03 12.91 -20.57
C GLN A 279 0.38 13.77 -21.66
N ILE A 280 0.84 15.01 -21.83
CA ILE A 280 0.23 16.00 -22.74
C ILE A 280 1.20 16.34 -23.88
N LEU A 281 2.48 16.48 -23.55
CA LEU A 281 3.58 16.89 -24.42
C LEU A 281 4.71 15.83 -24.35
N PRO A 282 4.55 14.66 -24.97
CA PRO A 282 5.46 13.52 -24.82
C PRO A 282 6.88 13.77 -25.38
N GLU A 283 7.00 14.63 -26.39
CA GLU A 283 8.25 14.85 -27.15
C GLU A 283 9.07 16.05 -26.63
N VAL A 284 8.61 16.75 -25.59
CA VAL A 284 9.26 17.99 -25.13
C VAL A 284 10.41 17.70 -24.17
N PRO A 285 11.63 18.22 -24.43
CA PRO A 285 12.73 18.15 -23.48
C PRO A 285 12.47 19.07 -22.28
N LEU A 286 12.54 18.51 -21.06
CA LEU A 286 12.24 19.21 -19.81
C LEU A 286 13.39 20.07 -19.27
N GLN A 287 14.37 20.39 -20.13
CA GLN A 287 15.55 21.16 -19.77
C GLN A 287 15.23 22.65 -19.61
N GLU A 288 14.10 23.11 -20.18
CA GLU A 288 13.64 24.51 -20.13
C GLU A 288 12.52 24.79 -19.12
N LEU A 289 12.24 23.83 -18.23
CA LEU A 289 11.23 24.00 -17.20
C LEU A 289 11.71 24.99 -16.12
N LYS A 290 11.04 26.14 -16.00
CA LYS A 290 11.34 27.18 -15.01
C LYS A 290 10.31 27.17 -13.89
N PHE A 291 10.78 27.22 -12.65
CA PHE A 291 9.92 27.43 -11.49
C PHE A 291 9.56 28.91 -11.37
N ASN A 292 8.27 29.23 -11.19
CA ASN A 292 7.82 30.61 -11.04
C ASN A 292 7.58 30.93 -9.57
N PHE A 293 6.59 30.27 -8.97
CA PHE A 293 6.18 30.50 -7.59
C PHE A 293 5.38 29.30 -7.04
N LYS A 294 5.19 29.30 -5.72
CA LYS A 294 4.28 28.38 -5.04
C LYS A 294 3.32 29.15 -4.14
N TYR A 295 2.12 28.63 -3.93
CA TYR A 295 1.12 29.23 -3.05
C TYR A 295 0.17 28.16 -2.49
N THR A 296 -0.50 28.49 -1.39
CA THR A 296 -1.54 27.64 -0.81
C THR A 296 -2.88 28.00 -1.43
N LEU A 297 -3.53 27.02 -2.05
CA LEU A 297 -4.89 27.11 -2.53
C LEU A 297 -5.82 26.40 -1.54
N GLU A 298 -6.62 27.18 -0.82
CA GLU A 298 -7.63 26.66 0.09
C GLU A 298 -9.01 27.19 -0.30
N ASN A 299 -9.95 26.27 -0.57
CA ASN A 299 -11.35 26.57 -0.81
C ASN A 299 -12.24 25.43 -0.31
N GLU A 300 -13.55 25.52 -0.53
CA GLU A 300 -14.53 24.51 -0.08
C GLU A 300 -14.29 23.11 -0.68
N VAL A 301 -13.59 23.04 -1.81
CA VAL A 301 -13.36 21.80 -2.59
C VAL A 301 -11.98 21.23 -2.33
N THR A 302 -10.97 22.04 -2.02
CA THR A 302 -9.58 21.58 -1.96
C THR A 302 -8.66 22.39 -1.05
N HIS A 303 -7.60 21.73 -0.59
CA HIS A 303 -6.52 22.31 0.20
C HIS A 303 -5.18 21.80 -0.36
N ARG A 304 -4.50 22.65 -1.15
CA ARG A 304 -3.35 22.24 -1.97
C ARG A 304 -2.20 23.22 -1.85
N LEU A 305 -0.98 22.69 -1.89
CA LEU A 305 0.23 23.48 -2.11
C LEU A 305 0.52 23.47 -3.61
N VAL A 306 0.19 24.55 -4.30
CA VAL A 306 0.31 24.66 -5.75
C VAL A 306 1.70 25.16 -6.11
N TYR A 307 2.39 24.45 -7.01
CA TYR A 307 3.65 24.86 -7.62
C TYR A 307 3.40 25.18 -9.09
N VAL A 308 3.75 26.40 -9.49
CA VAL A 308 3.55 26.89 -10.85
C VAL A 308 4.89 26.96 -11.56
N PHE A 309 4.95 26.37 -12.76
CA PHE A 309 6.11 26.36 -13.63
C PHE A 309 5.76 26.94 -15.00
N THR A 310 6.77 27.41 -15.72
CA THR A 310 6.67 27.73 -17.14
C THR A 310 7.55 26.78 -17.95
N LEU A 311 7.02 26.30 -19.06
CA LEU A 311 7.72 25.54 -20.09
C LEU A 311 7.61 26.31 -21.40
N THR A 312 8.74 26.75 -21.93
CA THR A 312 8.79 27.40 -23.24
C THR A 312 9.02 26.36 -24.32
N LEU A 313 8.29 26.49 -25.42
CA LEU A 313 8.44 25.69 -26.64
C LEU A 313 9.09 26.57 -27.70
N ASP A 314 9.88 25.94 -28.57
CA ASP A 314 10.53 26.59 -29.70
C ASP A 314 9.66 26.51 -30.97
N HIS A 315 8.95 25.38 -31.13
CA HIS A 315 8.23 25.05 -32.35
C HIS A 315 6.85 24.48 -32.05
N GLU A 316 5.86 24.86 -32.86
CA GLU A 316 4.47 24.40 -32.70
C GLU A 316 4.33 22.87 -32.86
N SER A 317 5.23 22.23 -33.60
CA SER A 317 5.28 20.76 -33.72
C SER A 317 5.42 20.04 -32.38
N GLN A 318 5.99 20.70 -31.36
CA GLN A 318 6.17 20.17 -30.01
C GLN A 318 4.87 20.07 -29.21
N LEU A 319 3.82 20.81 -29.59
CA LEU A 319 2.49 20.67 -28.99
C LEU A 319 1.88 19.29 -29.31
N GLY A 320 2.39 18.59 -30.33
CA GLY A 320 1.89 17.29 -30.74
C GLY A 320 0.45 17.37 -31.29
N ARG A 321 0.03 16.38 -32.09
CA ARG A 321 -1.29 16.42 -32.73
C ARG A 321 -2.46 16.45 -31.74
N GLN A 322 -2.33 15.73 -30.62
CA GLN A 322 -3.42 15.60 -29.66
C GLN A 322 -3.61 16.88 -28.83
N ALA A 323 -2.54 17.54 -28.37
CA ALA A 323 -2.70 18.81 -27.70
C ALA A 323 -3.15 19.89 -28.70
N ALA A 324 -2.56 19.94 -29.90
CA ALA A 324 -3.00 20.90 -30.92
C ALA A 324 -4.51 20.85 -31.26
N GLN A 325 -5.18 19.71 -31.06
CA GLN A 325 -6.63 19.58 -31.24
C GLN A 325 -7.46 19.93 -29.98
N SER A 326 -6.87 19.86 -28.80
CA SER A 326 -7.58 20.05 -27.52
C SER A 326 -7.49 21.46 -26.97
N GLY A 327 -6.57 22.30 -27.46
CA GLY A 327 -6.40 23.67 -26.98
C GLY A 327 -6.03 24.65 -28.08
N LYS A 328 -5.67 25.86 -27.66
CA LYS A 328 -5.33 26.97 -28.55
C LYS A 328 -4.20 27.81 -27.96
N LEU A 329 -3.39 28.40 -28.82
CA LEU A 329 -2.47 29.48 -28.43
C LEU A 329 -3.23 30.80 -28.31
N TRP A 330 -3.12 31.42 -27.15
CA TRP A 330 -3.77 32.68 -26.82
C TRP A 330 -2.74 33.81 -26.75
N THR A 331 -3.07 34.93 -27.39
CA THR A 331 -2.32 36.16 -27.18
C THR A 331 -2.74 36.82 -25.87
N ILE A 332 -1.86 37.65 -25.32
CA ILE A 332 -2.12 38.44 -24.10
C ILE A 332 -3.41 39.23 -24.24
N GLN A 333 -3.57 39.94 -25.35
CA GLN A 333 -4.76 40.74 -25.64
C GLN A 333 -6.06 39.90 -25.65
N GLN A 334 -6.00 38.67 -26.20
CA GLN A 334 -7.17 37.78 -26.19
C GLN A 334 -7.52 37.31 -24.77
N ILE A 335 -6.50 37.05 -23.94
CA ILE A 335 -6.71 36.66 -22.53
C ILE A 335 -7.33 37.83 -21.77
N GLU A 336 -6.73 39.02 -21.84
CA GLU A 336 -7.20 40.23 -21.14
C GLU A 336 -8.64 40.59 -21.50
N GLN A 337 -9.04 40.41 -22.76
CA GLN A 337 -10.42 40.63 -23.19
C GLN A 337 -11.41 39.67 -22.55
N ASN A 338 -11.00 38.46 -22.16
CA ASN A 338 -11.88 37.42 -21.63
C ASN A 338 -11.74 37.20 -20.10
N LEU A 339 -10.79 37.89 -19.44
CA LEU A 339 -10.63 37.85 -17.98
C LEU A 339 -11.88 38.39 -17.27
N GLY A 340 -12.32 37.70 -16.22
CA GLY A 340 -13.49 38.10 -15.44
C GLY A 340 -14.82 37.85 -16.15
N GLN A 341 -14.82 37.27 -17.36
CA GLN A 341 -16.03 36.89 -18.10
C GLN A 341 -16.48 35.44 -17.80
N ASN A 342 -15.96 34.84 -16.72
CA ASN A 342 -16.23 33.46 -16.32
C ASN A 342 -15.85 32.40 -17.38
N PHE A 343 -14.96 32.76 -18.31
CA PHE A 343 -14.47 31.87 -19.37
C PHE A 343 -13.30 31.00 -18.89
N PHE A 344 -12.39 31.59 -18.12
CA PHE A 344 -11.23 30.90 -17.57
C PHE A 344 -11.51 30.31 -16.19
N ALA A 345 -10.76 29.26 -15.85
CA ALA A 345 -10.73 28.74 -14.48
C ALA A 345 -10.26 29.82 -13.51
N ARG A 346 -10.86 29.89 -12.33
CA ARG A 346 -10.53 30.91 -11.33
C ARG A 346 -9.06 30.85 -10.91
N CYS A 347 -8.51 29.63 -10.81
CA CYS A 347 -7.09 29.44 -10.52
C CYS A 347 -6.20 30.08 -11.59
N PHE A 348 -6.59 30.00 -12.86
CA PHE A 348 -5.85 30.65 -13.94
C PHE A 348 -5.92 32.17 -13.83
N GLU A 349 -7.11 32.74 -13.60
CA GLU A 349 -7.26 34.20 -13.46
C GLU A 349 -6.43 34.75 -12.30
N ASP A 350 -6.39 34.04 -11.16
CA ASP A 350 -5.58 34.39 -9.99
C ASP A 350 -4.07 34.27 -10.26
N GLU A 351 -3.66 33.30 -11.08
CA GLU A 351 -2.27 33.05 -11.46
C GLU A 351 -1.77 33.97 -12.60
N TYR A 352 -2.68 34.45 -13.45
CA TYR A 352 -2.38 35.10 -14.74
C TYR A 352 -1.33 36.20 -14.60
N ASN A 353 -1.55 37.17 -13.72
CA ASN A 353 -0.65 38.32 -13.56
C ASN A 353 0.77 37.89 -13.18
N ARG A 354 0.91 36.84 -12.37
CA ARG A 354 2.21 36.32 -11.92
C ARG A 354 2.86 35.46 -12.98
N VAL A 355 2.10 34.63 -13.70
CA VAL A 355 2.63 33.83 -14.80
C VAL A 355 3.13 34.76 -15.91
N PHE A 356 2.36 35.79 -16.23
CA PHE A 356 2.65 36.73 -17.30
C PHE A 356 3.94 37.53 -17.08
N SER A 357 4.20 38.02 -15.86
CA SER A 357 5.43 38.75 -15.56
C SER A 357 6.72 37.97 -15.87
N PHE A 358 6.69 36.63 -15.79
CA PHE A 358 7.84 35.79 -16.13
C PHE A 358 7.96 35.47 -17.63
N ILE A 359 6.88 35.62 -18.40
CA ILE A 359 6.90 35.46 -19.86
C ILE A 359 7.62 36.65 -20.51
N ASP A 360 7.34 37.86 -20.04
CA ASP A 360 7.99 39.09 -20.53
C ASP A 360 9.50 39.12 -20.26
N GLU A 361 9.95 38.58 -19.13
CA GLU A 361 11.39 38.42 -18.84
C GLU A 361 12.09 37.44 -19.79
N CYS A 362 11.38 36.43 -20.29
CA CYS A 362 11.92 35.48 -21.27
C CYS A 362 11.86 36.01 -22.71
N GLY A 363 10.89 36.90 -23.03
CA GLY A 363 10.70 37.52 -24.34
C GLY A 363 11.51 38.80 -24.58
N GLY A 364 12.33 39.23 -23.61
CA GLY A 364 13.14 40.45 -23.63
C GLY A 364 14.32 40.48 -24.61
N LYS A 365 14.10 40.22 -25.89
CA LYS A 365 14.87 40.85 -26.98
C LYS A 365 13.92 41.74 -27.78
N ARG A 366 13.66 42.94 -27.26
CA ARG A 366 13.18 44.03 -28.12
C ARG A 366 14.30 44.32 -29.12
N THR A 367 14.10 44.00 -30.39
CA THR A 367 14.87 44.59 -31.48
C THR A 367 14.75 46.11 -31.36
N PRO A 368 15.86 46.86 -31.22
CA PRO A 368 15.79 48.31 -31.26
C PRO A 368 15.29 48.73 -32.64
N ALA A 369 14.36 49.68 -32.66
CA ALA A 369 13.93 50.35 -33.89
C ALA A 369 15.16 50.93 -34.62
N PRO A 370 15.18 50.94 -35.96
CA PRO A 370 16.29 51.56 -36.67
C PRO A 370 16.29 53.06 -36.35
N GLU A 371 17.38 53.51 -35.74
CA GLU A 371 17.72 54.94 -35.69
C GLU A 371 17.91 55.41 -37.13
N ASN A 372 16.98 56.22 -37.61
CA ASN A 372 17.19 57.02 -38.81
C ASN A 372 18.28 58.05 -38.48
N HIS A 373 19.51 57.76 -38.88
CA HIS A 373 20.53 58.75 -39.14
C HIS A 373 20.65 58.94 -40.64
N GLY A 374 20.29 60.13 -41.13
CA GLY A 374 20.48 60.58 -42.51
C GLY A 374 19.21 61.14 -43.12
#